data_AF-A0A0C3EFJ5-F1
#
_entry.id   AF-A0A0C3EFJ5-F1
#
_cell.length_a   1.000
_cell.length_b   1.000
_cell.length_c   1.000
_cell.angle_alpha   90.00
_cell.angle_beta   90.00
_cell.angle_gamma   90.00
#
_symmetry.space_group_name_H-M   'P 1'
#
loop_
_entity.id
_entity.type
_entity.pdbx_description
1 polymer ?
#
loop_
_entity_poly.entity_id
_entity_poly.type
_entity_poly.pdbx_seq_one_letter_code
_entity_poly.pdbx_strand_id
1 'polypeptide(L)'
;MSLQTGCRIFTRACTRLPLSASRRCIQSSATARASPFTEPTSPNPTATKYAQTTESLHTYGSYLTQCLPKFIQQFSVFKDELVLHVAPSAVIPVLTFLRDHSQCQFKSVVDITAVDFPEREKRFEVVYNLLSVKHAGRIRVKTYAGEADAVPSCISVFQGADWYERETWDMFGVFFSGHPDLRRILTDYGFEGHPLRKDFPLTGYTEIRYDEERKRIVYEPLQLTQAFRNFESLSPWEQVGSGTKPIRPAELKPVPPPETPSN
;
A
#
# COMPACT_ATOMS: atom_id res chain seq x y z
N MET A 1 -17.89 21.34 83.50
CA MET A 1 -17.31 22.32 84.45
C MET A 1 -15.88 21.84 84.70
N SER A 2 -14.77 22.53 84.43
CA SER A 2 -14.43 23.95 84.22
C SER A 2 -13.20 24.01 83.27
N LEU A 3 -13.21 24.90 82.27
CA LEU A 3 -12.39 26.13 82.16
C LEU A 3 -10.88 25.88 82.04
N GLN A 4 -10.31 26.04 80.85
CA GLN A 4 -9.64 27.27 80.35
C GLN A 4 -8.44 27.73 81.19
N THR A 5 -7.27 27.77 80.56
CA THR A 5 -6.29 28.87 80.74
C THR A 5 -5.36 28.91 79.53
N GLY A 6 -5.25 30.09 78.91
CA GLY A 6 -4.25 30.39 77.89
C GLY A 6 -3.16 31.30 78.45
N CYS A 7 -2.04 31.44 77.73
CA CYS A 7 -1.28 32.68 77.71
C CYS A 7 -0.37 32.76 76.46
N ARG A 8 -0.26 33.97 75.92
CA ARG A 8 0.39 34.39 74.67
C ARG A 8 1.90 34.62 74.87
N ILE A 9 2.71 34.59 73.79
CA ILE A 9 3.83 35.51 73.56
C ILE A 9 4.06 35.70 72.04
N PHE A 10 4.29 36.96 71.66
CA PHE A 10 4.55 37.52 70.33
C PHE A 10 5.92 37.13 69.73
N THR A 11 6.08 37.17 68.41
CA THR A 11 7.19 37.90 67.72
C THR A 11 6.98 38.02 66.20
N ARG A 12 7.66 39.02 65.62
CA ARG A 12 7.38 39.79 64.40
C ARG A 12 7.75 39.13 63.07
N ALA A 13 7.10 39.67 62.03
CA ALA A 13 7.27 39.41 60.61
C ALA A 13 8.66 39.72 60.04
N CYS A 14 9.07 38.93 59.03
CA CYS A 14 10.09 39.29 58.05
C CYS A 14 9.58 38.88 56.66
N THR A 15 9.00 39.82 55.92
CA THR A 15 8.54 39.64 54.54
C THR A 15 9.74 39.65 53.59
N ARG A 16 10.02 38.53 52.94
CA ARG A 16 10.92 38.46 51.77
C ARG A 16 10.07 38.39 50.49
N LEU A 17 10.16 39.42 49.66
CA LEU A 17 9.59 39.46 48.32
C LEU A 17 10.35 38.48 47.39
N PRO A 18 9.67 37.63 46.61
CA PRO A 18 10.31 36.91 45.52
C PRO A 18 10.27 37.76 44.23
N LEU A 19 11.45 37.96 43.65
CA LEU A 19 11.68 38.60 42.35
C LEU A 19 10.97 37.82 41.22
N SER A 20 10.10 38.53 40.49
CA SER A 20 9.45 38.04 39.26
C SER A 20 10.48 37.91 38.13
N ALA A 21 10.89 36.67 37.82
CA ALA A 21 11.61 36.36 36.59
C ALA A 21 10.61 36.13 35.45
N SER A 22 10.38 37.17 34.64
CA SER A 22 9.58 37.08 33.41
C SER A 22 10.31 36.19 32.39
N ARG A 23 9.87 34.94 32.25
CA ARG A 23 10.22 34.08 31.11
C ARG A 23 9.54 34.67 29.88
N ARG A 24 10.30 35.33 29.00
CA ARG A 24 9.83 35.65 27.65
C ARG A 24 9.56 34.35 26.92
N CYS A 25 8.30 33.96 26.86
CA CYS A 25 7.82 32.93 25.95
C CYS A 25 7.97 33.48 24.53
N ILE A 26 8.92 32.95 23.77
CA ILE A 26 8.97 33.16 22.34
C ILE A 26 7.82 32.33 21.77
N GLN A 27 6.67 32.96 21.57
CA GLN A 27 5.58 32.35 20.83
C GLN A 27 6.00 32.27 19.36
N SER A 28 6.37 31.07 18.89
CA SER A 28 6.42 30.80 17.45
C SER A 28 4.99 30.76 16.93
N SER A 29 4.49 31.89 16.44
CA SER A 29 3.20 31.91 15.74
C SER A 29 3.30 31.01 14.51
N ALA A 30 2.40 30.04 14.40
CA ALA A 30 2.28 29.10 13.28
C ALA A 30 1.74 29.76 12.00
N THR A 31 1.87 31.08 11.85
CA THR A 31 1.70 31.76 10.58
C THR A 31 3.00 31.60 9.81
N ALA A 32 3.05 30.59 8.94
CA ALA A 32 4.05 30.55 7.88
C ALA A 32 4.08 31.94 7.21
N ARG A 33 5.21 32.64 7.29
CA ARG A 33 5.42 33.89 6.56
C ARG A 33 5.38 33.54 5.08
N ALA A 34 4.21 33.67 4.45
CA ALA A 34 4.10 33.62 3.01
C ALA A 34 4.99 34.74 2.44
N SER A 35 5.77 34.41 1.41
CA SER A 35 6.64 35.40 0.76
C SER A 35 5.79 36.59 0.28
N PRO A 36 6.26 37.84 0.44
CA PRO A 36 5.56 39.03 -0.06
C PRO A 36 5.54 39.10 -1.59
N PHE A 37 6.26 38.20 -2.27
CA PHE A 37 6.27 38.06 -3.72
C PHE A 37 5.31 36.94 -4.14
N THR A 38 4.41 37.26 -5.06
CA THR A 38 3.52 36.27 -5.70
C THR A 38 4.25 35.69 -6.89
N GLU A 39 5.10 34.69 -6.65
CA GLU A 39 5.67 33.91 -7.75
C GLU A 39 4.55 33.14 -8.44
N PRO A 40 4.47 33.11 -9.78
CA PRO A 40 3.63 32.16 -10.48
C PRO A 40 4.22 30.76 -10.20
N THR A 41 3.79 30.16 -9.10
CA THR A 41 4.12 28.77 -8.80
C THR A 41 3.54 27.94 -9.94
N SER A 42 4.33 27.02 -10.50
CA SER A 42 3.80 26.10 -11.50
C SER A 42 2.56 25.39 -10.93
N PRO A 43 1.43 25.34 -11.65
CA PRO A 43 0.21 24.74 -11.12
C PRO A 43 0.48 23.28 -10.74
N ASN A 44 -0.03 22.85 -9.58
CA ASN A 44 0.17 21.49 -9.12
C ASN A 44 -0.42 20.52 -10.16
N PRO A 45 0.39 19.66 -10.80
CA PRO A 45 -0.09 18.77 -11.86
C PRO A 45 -1.18 17.82 -11.34
N THR A 46 -1.11 17.45 -10.06
CA THR A 46 -2.11 16.61 -9.40
C THR A 46 -3.47 17.29 -9.36
N ALA A 47 -3.50 18.56 -9.00
CA ALA A 47 -4.74 19.35 -8.88
C ALA A 47 -5.28 19.83 -10.24
N THR A 48 -4.43 19.92 -11.26
CA THR A 48 -4.82 20.51 -12.56
C THR A 48 -5.17 19.44 -13.59
N LYS A 49 -4.29 18.43 -13.78
CA LYS A 49 -4.45 17.41 -14.83
C LYS A 49 -5.46 16.33 -14.46
N TYR A 50 -5.49 15.93 -13.19
CA TYR A 50 -6.24 14.74 -12.76
C TYR A 50 -7.56 15.06 -12.06
N ALA A 51 -7.88 16.33 -11.79
CA ALA A 51 -9.07 16.68 -11.02
C ALA A 51 -10.37 16.15 -11.65
N GLN A 52 -10.57 16.39 -12.95
CA GLN A 52 -11.77 15.95 -13.67
C GLN A 52 -11.84 14.42 -13.74
N THR A 53 -10.73 13.75 -14.04
CA THR A 53 -10.69 12.30 -14.16
C THR A 53 -10.93 11.62 -12.81
N THR A 54 -10.38 12.17 -11.73
CA THR A 54 -10.53 11.62 -10.37
C THR A 54 -12.01 11.52 -9.96
N GLU A 55 -12.81 12.55 -10.23
CA GLU A 55 -14.25 12.54 -9.92
C GLU A 55 -14.98 11.46 -10.73
N SER A 56 -14.71 11.38 -12.03
CA SER A 56 -15.32 10.36 -12.91
C SER A 56 -14.98 8.92 -12.49
N LEU A 57 -13.74 8.68 -12.04
CA LEU A 57 -13.30 7.38 -11.54
C LEU A 57 -13.93 7.02 -10.21
N HIS A 58 -14.18 8.00 -9.32
CA HIS A 58 -14.91 7.78 -8.09
C HIS A 58 -16.36 7.38 -8.34
N THR A 59 -17.04 8.05 -9.28
CA THR A 59 -18.40 7.68 -9.71
C THR A 59 -18.41 6.28 -10.33
N TYR A 60 -17.44 5.97 -11.19
CA TYR A 60 -17.31 4.64 -11.80
C TYR A 60 -17.00 3.54 -10.76
N GLY A 61 -16.09 3.77 -9.82
CA GLY A 61 -15.81 2.84 -8.73
C GLY A 61 -17.04 2.58 -7.83
N SER A 62 -17.85 3.62 -7.60
CA SER A 62 -19.12 3.50 -6.88
C SER A 62 -20.14 2.67 -7.65
N TYR A 63 -20.26 2.89 -8.97
CA TYR A 63 -21.08 2.08 -9.86
C TYR A 63 -20.69 0.59 -9.84
N LEU A 64 -19.39 0.29 -9.95
CA LEU A 64 -18.90 -1.10 -9.89
C LEU A 64 -19.23 -1.77 -8.55
N THR A 65 -19.08 -1.03 -7.45
CA THR A 65 -19.41 -1.50 -6.10
C THR A 65 -20.90 -1.80 -5.96
N GLN A 66 -21.77 -0.98 -6.58
CA GLN A 66 -23.22 -1.21 -6.61
C GLN A 66 -23.62 -2.41 -7.49
N CYS A 67 -22.91 -2.65 -8.60
CA CYS A 67 -23.16 -3.82 -9.45
C CYS A 67 -22.75 -5.14 -8.79
N LEU A 68 -21.64 -5.15 -8.03
CA LEU A 68 -21.06 -6.35 -7.42
C LEU A 68 -20.79 -6.19 -5.91
N PRO A 69 -21.82 -5.90 -5.09
CA PRO A 69 -21.63 -5.61 -3.67
C PRO A 69 -21.15 -6.82 -2.87
N LYS A 70 -21.40 -8.04 -3.36
CA LYS A 70 -20.95 -9.29 -2.73
C LYS A 70 -19.43 -9.48 -2.80
N PHE A 71 -18.78 -8.94 -3.83
CA PHE A 71 -17.42 -9.30 -4.20
C PHE A 71 -16.40 -8.20 -3.95
N ILE A 72 -16.80 -6.94 -4.17
CA ILE A 72 -15.94 -5.77 -3.98
C ILE A 72 -16.01 -5.34 -2.52
N GLN A 73 -14.85 -5.36 -1.84
CA GLN A 73 -14.76 -4.95 -0.43
C GLN A 73 -14.61 -3.43 -0.32
N GLN A 74 -13.74 -2.86 -1.15
CA GLN A 74 -13.46 -1.44 -1.20
C GLN A 74 -12.84 -1.10 -2.55
N PHE A 75 -12.88 0.18 -2.93
CA PHE A 75 -12.11 0.70 -4.04
C PHE A 75 -11.29 1.90 -3.58
N SER A 76 -10.13 2.07 -4.19
CA SER A 76 -9.29 3.25 -3.98
C SER A 76 -9.00 3.92 -5.33
N VAL A 77 -9.01 5.24 -5.32
CA VAL A 77 -8.66 6.06 -6.47
C VAL A 77 -7.48 6.91 -6.08
N PHE A 78 -6.42 6.83 -6.85
CA PHE A 78 -5.25 7.67 -6.68
C PHE A 78 -4.84 8.24 -8.03
N LYS A 79 -4.93 9.57 -8.18
CA LYS A 79 -4.73 10.27 -9.45
C LYS A 79 -5.67 9.72 -10.53
N ASP A 80 -5.14 8.97 -11.49
CA ASP A 80 -5.88 8.38 -12.62
C ASP A 80 -5.98 6.85 -12.53
N GLU A 81 -5.68 6.28 -11.36
CA GLU A 81 -5.68 4.84 -11.16
C GLU A 81 -6.84 4.43 -10.25
N LEU A 82 -7.76 3.63 -10.80
CA LEU A 82 -8.79 2.95 -10.04
C LEU A 82 -8.31 1.55 -9.64
N VAL A 83 -8.37 1.28 -8.34
CA VAL A 83 -8.01 0.00 -7.74
C VAL A 83 -9.22 -0.59 -7.03
N LEU A 84 -9.60 -1.80 -7.41
CA LEU A 84 -10.63 -2.59 -6.73
C LEU A 84 -9.95 -3.60 -5.79
N HIS A 85 -10.43 -3.68 -4.55
CA HIS A 85 -9.99 -4.70 -3.60
C HIS A 85 -11.06 -5.78 -3.48
N VAL A 86 -10.64 -7.02 -3.76
CA VAL A 86 -11.53 -8.16 -3.97
C VAL A 86 -11.00 -9.36 -3.18
N ALA A 87 -11.89 -10.21 -2.68
CA ALA A 87 -11.52 -11.47 -2.03
C ALA A 87 -10.98 -12.48 -3.07
N PRO A 88 -10.09 -13.43 -2.69
CA PRO A 88 -9.57 -14.43 -3.62
C PRO A 88 -10.67 -15.29 -4.26
N SER A 89 -11.73 -15.64 -3.52
CA SER A 89 -12.89 -16.39 -4.03
C SER A 89 -13.69 -15.64 -5.09
N ALA A 90 -13.52 -14.33 -5.18
CA ALA A 90 -14.28 -13.42 -6.03
C ALA A 90 -13.52 -12.98 -7.29
N VAL A 91 -12.29 -13.46 -7.50
CA VAL A 91 -11.45 -13.11 -8.65
C VAL A 91 -12.15 -13.43 -9.97
N ILE A 92 -12.55 -14.69 -10.19
CA ILE A 92 -13.18 -15.14 -11.45
C ILE A 92 -14.45 -14.33 -11.77
N PRO A 93 -15.45 -14.19 -10.88
CA PRO A 93 -16.67 -13.47 -11.22
C PRO A 93 -16.42 -11.98 -11.49
N VAL A 94 -15.52 -11.33 -10.74
CA VAL A 94 -15.18 -9.92 -10.97
C VAL A 94 -14.44 -9.75 -12.30
N LEU A 95 -13.44 -10.57 -12.60
CA LEU A 95 -12.70 -10.50 -13.87
C LEU A 95 -13.61 -10.79 -15.07
N THR A 96 -14.52 -11.75 -14.95
CA THR A 96 -15.50 -12.07 -16.00
C THR A 96 -16.44 -10.88 -16.25
N PHE A 97 -16.95 -10.26 -15.19
CA PHE A 97 -17.78 -9.06 -15.31
C PHE A 97 -17.02 -7.90 -15.95
N LEU A 98 -15.76 -7.67 -15.54
CA LEU A 98 -14.91 -6.63 -16.10
C LEU A 98 -14.52 -6.88 -17.57
N ARG A 99 -14.59 -8.13 -18.06
CA ARG A 99 -14.34 -8.46 -19.45
C ARG A 99 -15.60 -8.28 -20.32
N ASP A 100 -16.74 -8.76 -19.83
CA ASP A 100 -17.94 -8.97 -20.64
C ASP A 100 -18.96 -7.83 -20.56
N HIS A 101 -18.94 -7.03 -19.49
CA HIS A 101 -19.94 -5.97 -19.30
C HIS A 101 -19.80 -4.86 -20.33
N SER A 102 -20.93 -4.32 -20.82
CA SER A 102 -20.92 -3.34 -21.92
C SER A 102 -20.17 -2.04 -21.56
N GLN A 103 -20.20 -1.66 -20.28
CA GLN A 103 -19.50 -0.49 -19.70
C GLN A 103 -18.08 -0.82 -19.20
N CYS A 104 -17.75 -2.11 -19.02
CA CYS A 104 -16.46 -2.59 -18.55
C CYS A 104 -15.96 -3.58 -19.60
N GLN A 105 -15.32 -3.09 -20.66
CA GLN A 105 -14.79 -3.93 -21.74
C GLN A 105 -13.28 -4.11 -21.59
N PHE A 106 -12.83 -4.55 -20.42
CA PHE A 106 -11.41 -4.80 -20.12
C PHE A 106 -10.98 -6.12 -20.75
N LYS A 107 -10.68 -6.09 -22.05
CA LYS A 107 -10.36 -7.28 -22.85
C LYS A 107 -8.91 -7.74 -22.73
N SER A 108 -7.99 -6.86 -22.36
CA SER A 108 -6.57 -7.16 -22.32
C SER A 108 -6.06 -7.21 -20.88
N VAL A 109 -5.41 -8.31 -20.51
CA VAL A 109 -4.57 -8.38 -19.31
C VAL A 109 -3.22 -7.80 -19.67
N VAL A 110 -2.80 -6.80 -18.92
CA VAL A 110 -1.49 -6.16 -19.10
C VAL A 110 -0.44 -6.88 -18.28
N ASP A 111 -0.79 -7.24 -17.06
CA ASP A 111 0.15 -7.82 -16.10
C ASP A 111 -0.60 -8.50 -14.94
N ILE A 112 -0.02 -9.57 -14.40
CA ILE A 112 -0.44 -10.20 -13.14
C ILE A 112 0.81 -10.37 -12.30
N THR A 113 0.86 -9.67 -11.18
CA THR A 113 2.01 -9.65 -10.28
C THR A 113 1.57 -9.91 -8.86
N ALA A 114 2.51 -10.35 -8.00
CA ALA A 114 2.29 -10.37 -6.57
C ALA A 114 3.24 -9.42 -5.85
N VAL A 115 2.82 -8.97 -4.67
CA VAL A 115 3.63 -8.16 -3.77
C VAL A 115 3.63 -8.84 -2.40
N ASP A 116 4.81 -8.97 -1.82
CA ASP A 116 5.03 -9.58 -0.52
C ASP A 116 5.04 -8.52 0.59
N PHE A 117 4.08 -8.61 1.51
CA PHE A 117 3.96 -7.81 2.72
C PHE A 117 4.03 -8.74 3.96
N PRO A 118 5.23 -8.98 4.53
CA PRO A 118 5.40 -9.95 5.62
C PRO A 118 4.70 -9.58 6.92
N GLU A 119 4.36 -8.31 7.11
CA GLU A 119 3.65 -7.81 8.31
C GLU A 119 2.16 -8.17 8.33
N ARG A 120 1.59 -8.58 7.19
CA ARG A 120 0.16 -8.92 7.07
C ARG A 120 -0.04 -10.42 7.29
N GLU A 121 -1.17 -10.79 7.90
CA GLU A 121 -1.57 -12.20 8.05
C GLU A 121 -1.63 -12.91 6.69
N LYS A 122 -2.18 -12.23 5.69
CA LYS A 122 -2.13 -12.66 4.29
C LYS A 122 -0.97 -11.95 3.61
N ARG A 123 0.16 -12.65 3.59
CA ARG A 123 1.48 -12.17 3.15
C ARG A 123 1.48 -11.63 1.71
N PHE A 124 0.80 -12.30 0.78
CA PHE A 124 0.85 -11.95 -0.62
C PHE A 124 -0.37 -11.12 -1.05
N GLU A 125 -0.13 -10.07 -1.83
CA GLU A 125 -1.15 -9.29 -2.53
C GLU A 125 -0.98 -9.51 -4.03
N VAL A 126 -1.90 -10.24 -4.66
CA VAL A 126 -1.92 -10.49 -6.12
C VAL A 126 -2.67 -9.37 -6.81
N VAL A 127 -2.04 -8.76 -7.80
CA VAL A 127 -2.46 -7.57 -8.51
C VAL A 127 -2.66 -7.91 -9.98
N TYR A 128 -3.86 -7.68 -10.48
CA TYR A 128 -4.24 -7.82 -11.88
C TYR A 128 -4.36 -6.43 -12.50
N ASN A 129 -3.56 -6.14 -13.52
CA ASN A 129 -3.64 -4.91 -14.29
C ASN A 129 -4.37 -5.19 -15.61
N LEU A 130 -5.51 -4.51 -15.83
CA LEU A 130 -6.34 -4.71 -17.01
C LEU A 130 -6.44 -3.43 -17.84
N LEU A 131 -6.60 -3.60 -19.15
CA LEU A 131 -6.76 -2.53 -20.12
C LEU A 131 -8.01 -2.75 -20.96
N SER A 132 -8.81 -1.68 -21.05
CA SER A 132 -9.91 -1.57 -22.01
C SER A 132 -9.44 -0.77 -23.21
N VAL A 133 -9.31 -1.44 -24.36
CA VAL A 133 -8.92 -0.78 -25.62
C VAL A 133 -10.04 0.13 -26.13
N LYS A 134 -11.30 -0.25 -25.92
CA LYS A 134 -12.46 0.51 -26.38
C LYS A 134 -12.63 1.84 -25.64
N HIS A 135 -12.44 1.82 -24.32
CA HIS A 135 -12.62 3.00 -23.47
C HIS A 135 -11.30 3.68 -23.11
N ALA A 136 -10.16 3.18 -23.64
CA ALA A 136 -8.81 3.64 -23.31
C ALA A 136 -8.54 3.77 -21.80
N GLY A 137 -9.19 2.93 -20.99
CA GLY A 137 -9.15 2.98 -19.53
C GLY A 137 -8.38 1.80 -18.94
N ARG A 138 -7.74 2.02 -17.79
CA ARG A 138 -7.05 0.99 -17.01
C ARG A 138 -7.73 0.78 -15.67
N ILE A 139 -7.73 -0.45 -15.20
CA ILE A 139 -8.21 -0.80 -13.87
C ILE A 139 -7.28 -1.81 -13.25
N ARG A 140 -7.09 -1.69 -11.93
CA ARG A 140 -6.30 -2.63 -11.14
C ARG A 140 -7.24 -3.39 -10.22
N VAL A 141 -7.15 -4.72 -10.21
CA VAL A 141 -7.86 -5.56 -9.24
C VAL A 141 -6.83 -6.16 -8.32
N LYS A 142 -7.01 -6.02 -7.01
CA LYS A 142 -6.10 -6.56 -6.01
C LYS A 142 -6.81 -7.58 -5.15
N THR A 143 -6.12 -8.68 -4.91
CA THR A 143 -6.56 -9.77 -4.05
C THR A 143 -5.43 -10.17 -3.13
N TYR A 144 -5.75 -10.90 -2.08
CA TYR A 144 -4.79 -11.35 -1.09
C TYR A 144 -4.68 -12.88 -1.10
N ALA A 145 -3.52 -13.39 -0.72
CA ALA A 145 -3.24 -14.81 -0.56
C ALA A 145 -2.29 -15.03 0.61
N GLY A 146 -2.54 -16.08 1.39
CA GLY A 146 -1.54 -16.67 2.28
C GLY A 146 -0.56 -17.56 1.50
N GLU A 147 0.41 -18.15 2.20
CA GLU A 147 1.40 -19.05 1.59
C GLU A 147 0.81 -20.40 1.17
N ALA A 148 -0.15 -20.91 1.93
CA ALA A 148 -0.87 -22.15 1.61
C ALA A 148 -2.23 -21.90 0.93
N ASP A 149 -2.69 -20.66 0.87
CA ASP A 149 -3.99 -20.32 0.28
C ASP A 149 -3.88 -20.35 -1.25
N ALA A 150 -4.76 -21.12 -1.90
CA ALA A 150 -4.87 -21.12 -3.34
C ALA A 150 -5.74 -19.95 -3.84
N VAL A 151 -5.24 -19.24 -4.86
CA VAL A 151 -6.02 -18.25 -5.63
C VAL A 151 -6.60 -18.95 -6.86
N PRO A 152 -7.85 -18.69 -7.27
CA PRO A 152 -8.37 -19.25 -8.51
C PRO A 152 -7.69 -18.63 -9.73
N SER A 153 -7.25 -19.47 -10.67
CA SER A 153 -6.66 -19.07 -11.95
C SER A 153 -7.66 -18.31 -12.82
N CYS A 154 -7.19 -17.27 -13.50
CA CYS A 154 -7.96 -16.46 -14.42
C CYS A 154 -7.73 -16.83 -15.90
N ILE A 155 -7.02 -17.93 -16.20
CA ILE A 155 -6.76 -18.40 -17.57
C ILE A 155 -8.05 -18.61 -18.37
N SER A 156 -9.10 -19.12 -17.72
CA SER A 156 -10.43 -19.29 -18.33
C SER A 156 -11.06 -17.96 -18.77
N VAL A 157 -10.68 -16.84 -18.15
CA VAL A 157 -11.14 -15.50 -18.50
C VAL A 157 -10.21 -14.87 -19.54
N PHE A 158 -8.90 -15.00 -19.31
CA PHE A 158 -7.85 -14.40 -20.12
C PHE A 158 -6.76 -15.42 -20.42
N GLN A 159 -6.67 -15.86 -21.68
CA GLN A 159 -5.67 -16.84 -22.10
C GLN A 159 -4.22 -16.37 -21.86
N GLY A 160 -3.97 -15.06 -21.91
CA GLY A 160 -2.65 -14.48 -21.65
C GLY A 160 -2.19 -14.59 -20.19
N ALA A 161 -3.07 -14.94 -19.25
CA ALA A 161 -2.73 -15.07 -17.83
C ALA A 161 -1.83 -16.28 -17.52
N ASP A 162 -1.78 -17.28 -18.40
CA ASP A 162 -1.02 -18.53 -18.22
C ASP A 162 0.44 -18.28 -17.84
N TRP A 163 1.11 -17.37 -18.54
CA TRP A 163 2.53 -17.08 -18.30
C TRP A 163 2.74 -16.26 -17.02
N TYR A 164 1.87 -15.30 -16.74
CA TYR A 164 2.00 -14.44 -15.55
C TYR A 164 1.68 -15.17 -14.25
N GLU A 165 0.71 -16.09 -14.27
CA GLU A 165 0.39 -16.92 -13.11
C GLU A 165 1.55 -17.88 -12.79
N ARG A 166 2.20 -18.45 -13.82
CA ARG A 166 3.42 -19.25 -13.66
C ARG A 166 4.59 -18.44 -13.13
N GLU A 167 4.80 -17.23 -13.64
CA GLU A 167 5.82 -16.32 -13.14
C GLU A 167 5.58 -15.98 -11.67
N THR A 168 4.34 -15.64 -11.31
CA THR A 168 3.96 -15.31 -9.93
C THR A 168 4.18 -16.49 -8.99
N TRP A 169 3.88 -17.72 -9.44
CA TRP A 169 4.18 -18.93 -8.70
C TRP A 169 5.69 -19.16 -8.54
N ASP A 170 6.49 -18.96 -9.60
CA ASP A 170 7.93 -19.17 -9.54
C ASP A 170 8.64 -18.14 -8.62
N MET A 171 8.24 -16.88 -8.70
CA MET A 171 8.87 -15.78 -7.96
C MET A 171 8.40 -15.63 -6.52
N PHE A 172 7.11 -15.85 -6.24
CA PHE A 172 6.51 -15.63 -4.92
C PHE A 172 5.97 -16.90 -4.27
N GLY A 173 5.74 -17.98 -5.04
CA GLY A 173 5.17 -19.22 -4.53
C GLY A 173 3.66 -19.16 -4.29
N VAL A 174 2.95 -18.22 -4.91
CA VAL A 174 1.48 -18.17 -4.84
C VAL A 174 0.89 -19.28 -5.69
N PHE A 175 0.03 -20.11 -5.10
CA PHE A 175 -0.57 -21.24 -5.80
C PHE A 175 -1.86 -20.85 -6.51
N PHE A 176 -1.97 -21.19 -7.80
CA PHE A 176 -3.16 -20.96 -8.61
C PHE A 176 -3.95 -22.26 -8.84
N SER A 177 -5.18 -22.31 -8.33
CA SER A 177 -6.09 -23.45 -8.54
C SER A 177 -6.77 -23.38 -9.91
N GLY A 178 -6.81 -24.50 -10.63
CA GLY A 178 -7.40 -24.58 -11.98
C GLY A 178 -6.44 -24.22 -13.12
N HIS A 179 -5.15 -24.01 -12.84
CA HIS A 179 -4.12 -23.80 -13.85
C HIS A 179 -3.77 -25.12 -14.57
N PRO A 180 -3.66 -25.17 -15.91
CA PRO A 180 -3.37 -26.40 -16.65
C PRO A 180 -1.94 -26.93 -16.46
N ASP A 181 -0.93 -26.05 -16.47
CA ASP A 181 0.49 -26.40 -16.30
C ASP A 181 1.25 -25.39 -15.41
N LEU A 182 1.13 -25.52 -14.09
CA LEU A 182 1.81 -24.64 -13.14
C LEU A 182 3.20 -25.20 -12.82
N ARG A 183 4.25 -24.57 -13.38
CA ARG A 183 5.66 -24.95 -13.20
C ARG A 183 6.60 -23.75 -13.36
N ARG A 184 7.85 -23.95 -12.95
CA ARG A 184 8.94 -22.94 -13.02
C ARG A 184 9.14 -22.46 -14.45
N ILE A 185 9.56 -21.21 -14.59
CA ILE A 185 9.75 -20.59 -15.89
C ILE A 185 10.98 -19.68 -15.94
N LEU A 186 11.22 -18.89 -14.89
CA LEU A 186 12.37 -17.98 -14.83
C LEU A 186 13.53 -18.60 -14.08
N THR A 187 13.27 -19.40 -13.05
CA THR A 187 14.32 -20.01 -12.23
C THR A 187 14.92 -21.26 -12.88
N ASP A 188 16.11 -21.64 -12.43
CA ASP A 188 16.76 -22.90 -12.83
C ASP A 188 15.90 -24.11 -12.44
N TYR A 189 16.06 -25.22 -13.17
CA TYR A 189 15.21 -26.40 -13.02
C TYR A 189 15.25 -27.00 -11.61
N GLY A 190 16.41 -26.98 -10.97
CA GLY A 190 16.63 -27.48 -9.60
C GLY A 190 16.61 -26.40 -8.53
N PHE A 191 16.11 -25.20 -8.84
CA PHE A 191 16.12 -24.09 -7.89
C PHE A 191 15.19 -24.35 -6.70
N GLU A 192 15.67 -24.11 -5.49
CA GLU A 192 14.90 -24.24 -4.26
C GLU A 192 14.57 -22.86 -3.68
N GLY A 193 13.29 -22.62 -3.43
CA GLY A 193 12.78 -21.33 -2.95
C GLY A 193 12.19 -20.44 -4.05
N HIS A 194 11.84 -19.22 -3.62
CA HIS A 194 11.11 -18.20 -4.38
C HIS A 194 11.83 -16.85 -4.26
N PRO A 195 12.52 -16.37 -5.32
CA PRO A 195 13.49 -15.27 -5.20
C PRO A 195 12.95 -13.92 -4.76
N LEU A 196 11.71 -13.55 -5.13
CA LEU A 196 11.17 -12.21 -4.86
C LEU A 196 10.50 -12.07 -3.49
N ARG A 197 10.54 -13.13 -2.68
CA ARG A 197 10.11 -13.05 -1.29
C ARG A 197 11.11 -12.25 -0.45
N LYS A 198 10.61 -11.49 0.53
CA LYS A 198 11.43 -10.57 1.36
C LYS A 198 12.41 -11.27 2.32
N ASP A 199 12.18 -12.54 2.61
CA ASP A 199 13.06 -13.42 3.40
C ASP A 199 14.19 -14.04 2.57
N PHE A 200 14.11 -13.99 1.23
CA PHE A 200 15.13 -14.56 0.37
C PHE A 200 16.35 -13.62 0.25
N PRO A 201 17.59 -14.12 0.43
CA PRO A 201 18.79 -13.29 0.33
C PRO A 201 19.05 -12.90 -1.13
N LEU A 202 19.52 -11.67 -1.36
CA LEU A 202 19.78 -11.13 -2.70
C LEU A 202 20.69 -12.03 -3.57
N THR A 203 21.67 -12.67 -2.95
CA THR A 203 22.67 -13.51 -3.62
C THR A 203 22.23 -14.96 -3.79
N GLY A 204 21.13 -15.37 -3.15
CA GLY A 204 20.72 -16.77 -3.07
C GLY A 204 21.59 -17.61 -2.14
N TYR A 205 21.37 -18.93 -2.18
CA TYR A 205 22.03 -19.90 -1.31
C TYR A 205 23.13 -20.71 -2.01
N THR A 206 23.05 -20.85 -3.32
CA THR A 206 23.93 -21.72 -4.11
C THR A 206 24.63 -20.95 -5.21
N GLU A 207 25.87 -21.34 -5.49
CA GLU A 207 26.64 -20.93 -6.65
C GLU A 207 26.95 -22.12 -7.55
N ILE A 208 27.40 -21.82 -8.77
CA ILE A 208 27.65 -22.81 -9.81
C ILE A 208 29.11 -22.71 -10.22
N ARG A 209 29.84 -23.82 -10.19
CA ARG A 209 31.21 -23.94 -10.73
C ARG A 209 31.37 -25.16 -11.62
N TYR A 210 32.32 -25.09 -12.55
CA TYR A 210 32.75 -26.26 -13.30
C TYR A 210 33.75 -27.06 -12.47
N ASP A 211 33.52 -28.37 -12.36
CA ASP A 211 34.38 -29.28 -11.61
C ASP A 211 35.14 -30.18 -12.59
N GLU A 212 36.47 -30.01 -12.66
CA GLU A 212 37.30 -30.71 -13.65
C GLU A 212 37.36 -32.22 -13.41
N GLU A 213 37.40 -32.65 -12.14
CA GLU A 213 37.43 -34.07 -11.76
C GLU A 213 36.18 -34.82 -12.25
N ARG A 214 35.02 -34.20 -12.08
CA ARG A 214 33.72 -34.77 -12.47
C ARG A 214 33.31 -34.42 -13.90
N LYS A 215 34.06 -33.53 -14.57
CA LYS A 215 33.77 -32.97 -15.91
C LYS A 215 32.32 -32.49 -16.07
N ARG A 216 31.77 -31.88 -15.03
CA ARG A 216 30.39 -31.38 -15.01
C ARG A 216 30.26 -30.13 -14.16
N ILE A 217 29.13 -29.45 -14.35
CA ILE A 217 28.73 -28.32 -13.53
C ILE A 217 28.21 -28.83 -12.18
N VAL A 218 28.65 -28.22 -11.07
CA VAL A 218 28.28 -28.58 -9.70
C VAL A 218 27.69 -27.36 -9.00
N TYR A 219 26.62 -27.59 -8.21
CA TYR A 219 26.01 -26.61 -7.32
C TYR A 219 26.65 -26.72 -5.94
N GLU A 220 27.18 -25.61 -5.42
CA GLU A 220 27.81 -25.53 -4.10
C GLU A 220 27.21 -24.41 -3.27
N PRO A 221 27.33 -24.45 -1.93
CA PRO A 221 26.94 -23.33 -1.07
C PRO A 221 27.71 -22.07 -1.45
N LEU A 222 27.02 -20.93 -1.48
CA LEU A 222 27.56 -19.64 -1.90
C LEU A 222 28.81 -19.21 -1.08
N GLN A 223 29.88 -18.81 -1.77
CA GLN A 223 31.07 -18.21 -1.16
C GLN A 223 31.53 -16.98 -1.96
N LEU A 224 31.20 -15.78 -1.45
CA LEU A 224 31.59 -14.53 -2.10
C LEU A 224 32.98 -14.08 -1.68
N THR A 225 33.82 -13.74 -2.66
CA THR A 225 35.13 -13.10 -2.41
C THR A 225 34.98 -11.72 -1.76
N GLN A 226 33.93 -11.00 -2.14
CA GLN A 226 33.52 -9.74 -1.53
C GLN A 226 32.05 -9.82 -1.12
N ALA A 227 31.78 -9.59 0.16
CA ALA A 227 30.42 -9.54 0.66
C ALA A 227 29.64 -8.34 0.09
N PHE A 228 28.32 -8.54 -0.08
CA PHE A 228 27.41 -7.46 -0.44
C PHE A 228 27.38 -6.38 0.64
N ARG A 229 27.53 -5.11 0.24
CA ARG A 229 27.48 -3.96 1.15
C ARG A 229 26.17 -3.21 0.91
N ASN A 230 25.26 -3.26 1.89
CA ASN A 230 24.03 -2.48 1.84
C ASN A 230 24.31 -1.03 2.27
N PHE A 231 23.90 -0.06 1.44
CA PHE A 231 24.05 1.37 1.69
C PHE A 231 22.69 2.07 1.84
N GLU A 232 21.78 1.46 2.60
CA GLU A 232 20.51 2.10 2.98
C GLU A 232 20.76 3.21 4.01
N SER A 233 21.12 4.40 3.52
CA SER A 233 21.18 5.62 4.31
C SER A 233 19.82 6.30 4.31
N LEU A 234 18.87 5.76 5.07
CA LEU A 234 17.57 6.39 5.26
C LEU A 234 17.73 7.65 6.12
N SER A 235 17.05 8.73 5.73
CA SER A 235 17.02 9.98 6.51
C SER A 235 16.36 9.73 7.87
N PRO A 236 16.97 10.18 8.99
CA PRO A 236 16.33 10.14 10.31
C PRO A 236 15.06 11.01 10.40
N TRP A 237 14.92 11.97 9.50
CA TRP A 237 13.77 12.88 9.41
C TRP A 237 12.75 12.37 8.39
N GLU A 238 11.47 12.53 8.72
CA GLU A 238 10.36 12.31 7.79
C GLU A 238 10.54 13.17 6.54
N GLN A 239 10.74 12.52 5.39
CA GLN A 239 11.10 13.20 4.14
C GLN A 239 9.89 13.91 3.49
N VAL A 240 8.69 13.35 3.64
CA VAL A 240 7.45 13.87 3.05
C VAL A 240 6.35 13.86 4.10
N GLY A 241 5.67 14.99 4.28
CA GLY A 241 4.52 15.08 5.18
C GLY A 241 3.24 14.45 4.59
N SER A 242 2.12 14.60 5.29
CA SER A 242 0.79 14.01 4.94
C SER A 242 0.20 14.40 3.57
N GLY A 243 0.83 15.31 2.84
CA GLY A 243 0.44 15.72 1.49
C GLY A 243 -0.87 16.53 1.44
N THR A 244 -1.33 16.83 0.22
CA THR A 244 -2.61 17.51 -0.01
C THR A 244 -3.74 16.50 0.07
N LYS A 245 -4.79 16.79 0.84
CA LYS A 245 -5.97 15.93 0.92
C LYS A 245 -6.62 15.82 -0.47
N PRO A 246 -6.84 14.60 -1.00
CA PRO A 246 -7.47 14.44 -2.30
C PRO A 246 -8.91 14.95 -2.27
N ILE A 247 -9.31 15.62 -3.35
CA ILE A 247 -10.69 16.04 -3.57
C ILE A 247 -11.49 14.78 -3.86
N ARG A 248 -12.27 14.33 -2.87
CA ARG A 248 -13.30 13.31 -3.07
C ARG A 248 -14.62 14.05 -3.38
N PRO A 249 -15.43 13.55 -4.32
CA PRO A 249 -16.78 14.07 -4.54
C PRO A 249 -17.52 14.20 -3.20
N ALA A 250 -18.17 15.34 -2.95
CA ALA A 250 -18.86 15.61 -1.70
C ALA A 250 -19.91 14.54 -1.37
N GLU A 251 -20.52 13.95 -2.40
CA GLU A 251 -21.50 12.86 -2.33
C GLU A 251 -20.98 11.60 -1.61
N LEU A 252 -19.67 11.33 -1.65
CA LEU A 252 -19.09 10.12 -1.05
C LEU A 252 -18.73 10.26 0.43
N LYS A 253 -18.81 11.48 1.00
CA LYS A 253 -18.60 11.70 2.44
C LYS A 253 -19.95 11.99 3.10
N PRO A 254 -20.58 11.01 3.78
CA PRO A 254 -21.74 11.32 4.60
C PRO A 254 -21.30 12.27 5.72
N VAL A 255 -21.87 13.48 5.75
CA VAL A 255 -21.69 14.39 6.89
C VAL A 255 -22.57 13.85 8.02
N PRO A 256 -22.03 13.63 9.24
CA PRO A 256 -22.87 13.23 10.36
C PRO A 256 -23.96 14.29 10.59
N PRO A 257 -25.20 13.88 10.91
CA PRO A 257 -26.26 14.83 11.23
C PRO A 257 -25.82 15.70 12.43
N PRO A 258 -26.16 16.99 12.44
CA PRO A 258 -25.79 17.88 13.53
C PRO A 258 -26.36 17.36 14.85
N GLU A 259 -25.58 17.44 15.92
CA GLU A 259 -26.03 17.05 17.26
C GLU A 259 -27.25 17.89 17.65
N THR A 260 -28.29 17.23 18.15
CA THR A 260 -29.47 17.92 18.65
C THR A 260 -29.08 18.80 19.84
N PRO A 261 -29.50 20.07 19.90
CA PRO A 261 -29.18 20.92 21.04
C PRO A 261 -29.72 20.27 22.32
N SER A 262 -28.84 20.09 23.31
CA SER A 262 -29.24 19.67 24.65
C SER A 262 -30.11 20.77 25.25
N ASN A 263 -31.40 20.49 25.43
CA ASN A 263 -32.32 21.33 26.22
C ASN A 263 -31.95 21.32 27.70
#